data_AF-A0A948UY36-F1
#
_entry.id   AF-A0A948UY36-F1
#
_cell.length_a   1.000
_cell.length_b   1.000
_cell.length_c   1.000
_cell.angle_alpha   90.00
_cell.angle_beta   90.00
_cell.angle_gamma   90.00
#
_symmetry.space_group_name_H-M   'P 1'
#
loop_
_entity.id
_entity.type
_entity.pdbx_description
1 polymer ?
#
loop_
_entity_poly.entity_id
_entity_poly.type
_entity_poly.pdbx_seq_one_letter_code
_entity_poly.pdbx_strand_id
1 'polypeptide(L)'
;ELALSSVDQEKKMVGSAIRTDLILSAEITAIALADLAARPLATQAAALAVVGLVITVAVYGAVALIVKMDDIGLHLVERSSASARALGRGLVHAMPMVLTGLATIGTAAMLWVGGGILVHGLHEFHLDLLPGLVERLGHAAGQVPLVGAVTEWLATAAASAVVGLATGAIIVAILHLIPRRKRAAH
;
A
#
# COMPACT_ATOMS: atom_id res chain seq x y z
N GLU A 1 -2.02 -24.82 23.17
CA GLU A 1 -2.23 -24.11 21.89
C GLU A 1 -1.69 -25.02 20.79
N LEU A 2 -2.56 -25.67 20.02
CA LEU A 2 -2.12 -26.65 19.01
C LEU A 2 -1.40 -25.91 17.88
N ALA A 3 -0.12 -26.19 17.69
CA ALA A 3 0.63 -25.74 16.53
C ALA A 3 -0.15 -26.17 15.27
N LEU A 4 -0.55 -25.19 14.46
CA LEU A 4 -1.18 -25.43 13.16
C LEU A 4 -0.30 -26.37 12.34
N SER A 5 -0.90 -27.35 11.65
CA SER A 5 -0.16 -28.20 10.70
C SER A 5 0.50 -27.31 9.63
N SER A 6 1.61 -27.78 9.03
CA SER A 6 2.30 -27.04 7.96
C SER A 6 1.35 -26.63 6.84
N VAL A 7 0.40 -27.49 6.50
CA VAL A 7 -0.64 -27.25 5.49
C VAL A 7 -1.61 -26.14 5.92
N ASP A 8 -1.98 -26.07 7.19
CA ASP A 8 -2.88 -25.02 7.68
C ASP A 8 -2.20 -23.65 7.72
N GLN A 9 -0.90 -23.62 8.02
CA GLN A 9 -0.10 -22.40 7.97
C GLN A 9 0.04 -21.89 6.53
N GLU A 10 0.36 -22.78 5.58
CA GLU A 10 0.47 -22.45 4.17
C GLU A 10 -0.86 -21.89 3.62
N LYS A 11 -1.98 -22.57 3.87
CA LYS A 11 -3.32 -22.09 3.48
C LYS A 11 -3.62 -20.70 4.03
N LYS A 12 -3.25 -20.44 5.29
CA LYS A 12 -3.43 -19.12 5.92
C LYS A 12 -2.57 -18.05 5.25
N MET A 13 -1.31 -18.36 4.95
CA MET A 13 -0.39 -17.42 4.26
C MET A 13 -0.87 -17.10 2.85
N VAL A 14 -1.19 -18.12 2.05
CA VAL A 14 -1.72 -17.97 0.69
C VAL A 14 -3.04 -17.19 0.70
N GLY A 15 -3.97 -17.56 1.58
CA GLY A 15 -5.25 -16.86 1.70
C GLY A 15 -5.10 -15.39 2.14
N SER A 16 -4.13 -15.09 2.99
CA SER A 16 -3.83 -13.70 3.37
C SER A 16 -3.22 -12.92 2.21
N ALA A 17 -2.27 -13.52 1.47
CA ALA A 17 -1.62 -12.89 0.33
C ALA A 17 -2.62 -12.56 -0.78
N ILE A 18 -3.51 -13.49 -1.13
CA ILE A 18 -4.55 -13.28 -2.15
C ILE A 18 -5.48 -12.12 -1.77
N ARG A 19 -5.88 -12.02 -0.49
CA ARG A 19 -6.76 -10.92 -0.03
C ARG A 19 -6.06 -9.57 -0.15
N THR A 20 -4.80 -9.47 0.29
CA THR A 20 -4.04 -8.23 0.19
C THR A 20 -3.82 -7.82 -1.26
N ASP A 21 -3.47 -8.76 -2.14
CA ASP A 21 -3.26 -8.51 -3.57
C ASP A 21 -4.56 -8.09 -4.28
N LEU A 22 -5.70 -8.72 -3.95
CA LEU A 22 -7.01 -8.31 -4.47
C LEU A 22 -7.39 -6.89 -4.05
N ILE A 23 -7.15 -6.55 -2.78
CA ILE A 23 -7.43 -5.20 -2.26
C ILE A 23 -6.55 -4.17 -2.98
N LEU A 24 -5.24 -4.43 -3.09
CA LEU A 24 -4.31 -3.52 -3.73
C LEU A 24 -4.59 -3.34 -5.22
N SER A 25 -4.86 -4.42 -5.94
CA SER A 25 -5.19 -4.34 -7.38
C SER A 25 -6.52 -3.62 -7.62
N ALA A 26 -7.52 -3.82 -6.76
CA ALA A 26 -8.78 -3.09 -6.81
C ALA A 26 -8.57 -1.58 -6.52
N GLU A 27 -7.72 -1.25 -5.55
CA GLU A 27 -7.40 0.13 -5.18
C GLU A 27 -6.76 0.90 -6.35
N ILE A 28 -5.73 0.32 -6.98
CA ILE A 28 -5.06 0.93 -8.13
C ILE A 28 -6.03 1.10 -9.30
N THR A 29 -6.89 0.11 -9.54
CA THR A 29 -7.91 0.16 -10.59
C THR A 29 -8.94 1.26 -10.30
N ALA A 30 -9.38 1.39 -9.05
CA ALA A 30 -10.35 2.41 -8.64
C ALA A 30 -9.79 3.83 -8.79
N ILE A 31 -8.52 4.05 -8.42
CA ILE A 31 -7.83 5.33 -8.60
C ILE A 31 -7.75 5.69 -10.09
N ALA A 32 -7.32 4.74 -10.92
CA ALA A 32 -7.25 4.96 -12.36
C ALA A 32 -8.63 5.20 -12.99
N LEU A 33 -9.67 4.55 -12.47
CA LEU A 33 -11.04 4.74 -12.92
C LEU A 33 -11.58 6.13 -12.57
N ALA A 34 -11.25 6.66 -11.39
CA ALA A 34 -11.70 7.99 -10.97
C ALA A 34 -11.26 9.09 -11.97
N ASP A 35 -10.02 9.04 -12.46
CA ASP A 35 -9.49 9.99 -13.45
C ASP A 35 -10.16 9.86 -14.84
N LEU A 36 -10.76 8.70 -15.12
CA LEU A 36 -11.33 8.36 -16.42
C LEU A 36 -12.86 8.29 -16.41
N ALA A 37 -13.51 8.58 -15.29
CA ALA A 37 -14.95 8.37 -15.09
C ALA A 37 -15.82 9.10 -16.14
N ALA A 38 -15.37 10.26 -16.63
CA ALA A 38 -16.06 11.04 -17.66
C ALA A 38 -15.85 10.55 -19.11
N ARG A 39 -15.01 9.52 -19.32
CA ARG A 39 -14.68 9.00 -20.66
C ARG A 39 -15.64 7.87 -21.08
N PRO A 40 -15.79 7.58 -22.39
CA PRO A 40 -16.57 6.43 -22.84
C PRO A 40 -16.04 5.11 -22.28
N LEU A 41 -16.93 4.13 -22.04
CA LEU A 41 -16.58 2.83 -21.45
C LEU A 41 -15.44 2.11 -22.18
N ALA A 42 -15.39 2.18 -23.51
CA ALA A 42 -14.32 1.57 -24.30
C ALA A 42 -12.94 2.17 -23.97
N THR A 43 -12.86 3.49 -23.76
CA THR A 43 -11.63 4.18 -23.37
C THR A 43 -11.23 3.82 -21.94
N GLN A 44 -12.19 3.78 -21.00
CA GLN A 44 -11.94 3.36 -19.63
C GLN A 44 -11.40 1.93 -19.58
N ALA A 45 -12.06 0.98 -20.25
CA ALA A 45 -11.66 -0.41 -20.27
C ALA A 45 -10.26 -0.62 -20.87
N ALA A 46 -9.96 0.05 -21.98
CA ALA A 46 -8.63 -0.02 -22.60
C ALA A 46 -7.54 0.56 -21.68
N ALA A 47 -7.80 1.72 -21.06
CA ALA A 47 -6.86 2.36 -20.16
C ALA A 47 -6.61 1.52 -18.89
N LEU A 48 -7.67 1.00 -18.26
CA LEU A 48 -7.55 0.13 -17.09
C LEU A 48 -6.79 -1.17 -17.40
N ALA A 49 -7.01 -1.76 -18.58
CA ALA A 49 -6.24 -2.93 -19.01
C ALA A 49 -4.75 -2.63 -19.15
N VAL A 50 -4.40 -1.47 -19.74
CA VAL A 50 -3.00 -1.02 -19.87
C VAL A 50 -2.40 -0.74 -18.50
N VAL A 51 -3.08 0.03 -17.65
CA VAL A 51 -2.62 0.34 -16.28
C VAL A 51 -2.40 -0.93 -15.48
N GLY A 52 -3.37 -1.85 -15.50
CA GLY A 52 -3.28 -3.13 -14.79
C GLY A 52 -2.06 -3.94 -15.24
N LEU A 53 -1.82 -4.05 -16.55
CA LEU A 53 -0.65 -4.75 -17.09
C LEU A 53 0.67 -4.08 -16.70
N VAL A 54 0.76 -2.77 -16.89
CA VAL A 54 1.97 -1.98 -16.61
C VAL A 54 2.33 -2.05 -15.13
N ILE A 55 1.36 -1.83 -14.25
CA ILE A 55 1.58 -1.88 -12.81
C ILE A 55 1.93 -3.30 -12.35
N THR A 56 1.29 -4.33 -12.89
CA THR A 56 1.65 -5.72 -12.58
C THR A 56 3.13 -5.97 -12.91
N VAL A 57 3.56 -5.65 -14.12
CA VAL A 57 4.96 -5.83 -14.51
C VAL A 57 5.91 -4.97 -13.67
N ALA A 58 5.56 -3.71 -13.44
CA ALA A 58 6.41 -2.78 -12.70
C ALA A 58 6.58 -3.19 -11.23
N VAL A 59 5.48 -3.49 -10.52
CA VAL A 59 5.51 -3.84 -9.09
C VAL A 59 6.16 -5.20 -8.88
N TYR A 60 5.71 -6.24 -9.60
CA TYR A 60 6.29 -7.57 -9.45
C TYR A 60 7.73 -7.63 -9.95
N GLY A 61 8.07 -6.88 -11.01
CA GLY A 61 9.45 -6.74 -11.50
C GLY A 61 10.36 -6.04 -10.49
N ALA A 62 9.90 -4.97 -9.85
CA ALA A 62 10.65 -4.27 -8.81
C ALA A 62 10.87 -5.17 -7.57
N VAL A 63 9.83 -5.87 -7.11
CA VAL A 63 9.94 -6.82 -6.00
C VAL A 63 10.90 -7.96 -6.34
N ALA A 64 10.81 -8.53 -7.54
CA ALA A 64 11.72 -9.57 -8.00
C ALA A 64 13.17 -9.08 -8.01
N LEU A 65 13.42 -7.85 -8.46
CA LEU A 65 14.76 -7.25 -8.43
C LEU A 65 15.28 -7.08 -6.99
N ILE A 66 14.44 -6.57 -6.08
CA ILE A 66 14.81 -6.40 -4.66
C ILE A 66 15.17 -7.75 -4.04
N VAL A 67 14.35 -8.78 -4.22
CA VAL A 67 14.64 -10.12 -3.69
C VAL A 67 15.89 -10.70 -4.35
N LYS A 68 16.12 -10.44 -5.65
CA LYS A 68 17.31 -10.92 -6.35
C LYS A 68 18.60 -10.31 -5.81
N MET A 69 18.55 -9.09 -5.27
CA MET A 69 19.71 -8.47 -4.63
C MET A 69 20.20 -9.27 -3.41
N ASP A 70 19.30 -9.99 -2.71
CA ASP A 70 19.68 -10.86 -1.59
C ASP A 70 20.48 -12.08 -2.08
N ASP A 71 19.98 -12.78 -3.11
CA ASP A 71 20.70 -13.89 -3.76
C ASP A 71 22.10 -13.47 -4.25
N ILE A 72 22.16 -12.29 -4.89
CA ILE A 72 23.41 -11.72 -5.41
C ILE A 72 24.36 -11.42 -4.24
N GLY A 73 23.84 -10.86 -3.15
CA GLY A 73 24.60 -10.59 -1.94
C GLY A 73 25.24 -11.85 -1.37
N LEU A 74 24.46 -12.92 -1.20
CA LEU A 74 24.94 -14.21 -0.71
C LEU A 74 26.01 -14.81 -1.63
N HIS A 75 25.77 -14.83 -2.94
CA HIS A 75 26.75 -15.34 -3.91
C HIS A 75 28.05 -14.51 -3.92
N LEU A 76 28.00 -13.22 -3.61
CA LEU A 76 29.19 -12.36 -3.54
C LEU A 76 30.02 -12.62 -2.26
N VAL A 77 29.39 -13.10 -1.17
CA VAL A 77 30.07 -13.51 0.07
C VAL A 77 30.97 -14.73 -0.16
N GLU A 78 30.58 -15.64 -1.05
CA GLU A 78 31.35 -16.87 -1.34
C GLU A 78 32.58 -16.62 -2.22
N ARG A 79 32.75 -15.40 -2.77
CA ARG A 79 33.89 -15.06 -3.62
C ARG A 79 35.20 -14.95 -2.82
N SER A 80 36.31 -15.24 -3.49
CA SER A 80 37.67 -15.16 -2.94
C SER A 80 38.16 -13.72 -2.73
N SER A 81 37.65 -12.78 -3.53
CA SER A 81 38.00 -11.36 -3.41
C SER A 81 37.45 -10.75 -2.12
N ALA A 82 38.34 -10.10 -1.35
CA ALA A 82 37.98 -9.43 -0.10
C ALA A 82 36.96 -8.29 -0.31
N SER A 83 37.06 -7.55 -1.41
CA SER A 83 36.12 -6.47 -1.76
C SER A 83 34.75 -7.02 -2.15
N ALA A 84 34.70 -8.10 -2.94
CA ALA A 84 33.45 -8.77 -3.29
C ALA A 84 32.75 -9.29 -2.04
N ARG A 85 33.49 -9.93 -1.12
CA ARG A 85 32.95 -10.44 0.13
C ARG A 85 32.44 -9.32 1.05
N ALA A 86 33.14 -8.19 1.10
CA ALA A 86 32.69 -7.02 1.87
C ALA A 86 31.39 -6.43 1.31
N LEU A 87 31.30 -6.28 -0.02
CA LEU A 87 30.08 -5.84 -0.69
C LEU A 87 28.91 -6.82 -0.48
N GLY A 88 29.16 -8.13 -0.59
CA GLY A 88 28.13 -9.16 -0.39
C GLY A 88 27.53 -9.11 1.01
N ARG A 89 28.37 -9.02 2.04
CA ARG A 89 27.91 -8.84 3.42
C ARG A 89 27.12 -7.54 3.61
N GLY A 90 27.56 -6.46 2.97
CA GLY A 90 26.85 -5.18 2.99
C GLY A 90 25.44 -5.30 2.39
N LEU A 91 25.29 -5.97 1.25
CA LEU A 91 24.00 -6.20 0.60
C LEU A 91 23.05 -7.02 1.48
N VAL A 92 23.50 -8.17 1.99
CA VAL A 92 22.67 -9.05 2.83
C VAL A 92 22.27 -8.36 4.13
N HIS A 93 23.17 -7.57 4.74
CA HIS A 93 22.85 -6.82 5.96
C HIS A 93 21.88 -5.65 5.70
N ALA A 94 21.89 -5.07 4.50
CA ALA A 94 20.97 -4.01 4.11
C ALA A 94 19.56 -4.54 3.78
N MET A 95 19.40 -5.79 3.32
CA MET A 95 18.11 -6.34 2.91
C MET A 95 17.01 -6.23 3.98
N PRO A 96 17.22 -6.58 5.26
CA PRO A 96 16.21 -6.40 6.30
C PRO A 96 15.77 -4.95 6.48
N MET A 97 16.70 -4.00 6.35
CA MET A 97 16.42 -2.57 6.47
C MET A 97 15.60 -2.08 5.27
N VAL A 98 15.94 -2.51 4.05
CA VAL A 98 15.16 -2.20 2.84
C VAL A 98 13.74 -2.74 2.97
N LEU A 99 13.56 -4.01 3.34
CA LEU A 99 12.24 -4.62 3.48
C LEU A 99 11.40 -3.96 4.59
N THR A 100 12.03 -3.60 5.71
CA THR A 100 11.35 -2.89 6.81
C THR A 100 10.97 -1.46 6.42
N GLY A 101 11.86 -0.76 5.69
CA GLY A 101 11.60 0.56 5.14
C GLY A 101 10.42 0.54 4.16
N LEU A 102 10.41 -0.41 3.23
CA LEU A 102 9.31 -0.62 2.29
C LEU A 102 8.00 -0.94 3.00
N ALA A 103 8.02 -1.76 4.05
CA ALA A 103 6.83 -2.04 4.84
C ALA A 103 6.27 -0.79 5.54
N THR A 104 7.15 0.05 6.09
CA THR A 104 6.75 1.29 6.77
C THR A 104 6.18 2.30 5.78
N ILE A 105 6.89 2.53 4.67
CA ILE A 105 6.44 3.42 3.59
C ILE A 105 5.14 2.91 2.98
N GLY A 106 5.04 1.61 2.72
CA GLY A 106 3.84 0.96 2.17
C GLY A 106 2.63 1.12 3.11
N THR A 107 2.82 0.98 4.42
CA THR A 107 1.75 1.21 5.40
C THR A 107 1.30 2.66 5.39
N ALA A 108 2.24 3.61 5.39
CA ALA A 108 1.90 5.04 5.31
C ALA A 108 1.16 5.38 4.01
N ALA A 109 1.61 4.80 2.89
CA ALA A 109 0.97 4.96 1.58
C ALA A 109 -0.46 4.40 1.59
N MET A 110 -0.68 3.17 2.08
CA MET A 110 -2.02 2.58 2.16
C MET A 110 -2.97 3.40 3.03
N LEU A 111 -2.49 3.96 4.15
CA LEU A 111 -3.30 4.84 5.00
C LEU A 111 -3.70 6.13 4.27
N TRP A 112 -2.74 6.75 3.58
CA TRP A 112 -2.99 7.94 2.78
C TRP A 112 -3.97 7.64 1.65
N VAL A 113 -3.67 6.67 0.79
CA VAL A 113 -4.45 6.36 -0.41
C VAL A 113 -5.86 5.89 -0.03
N GLY A 114 -5.99 4.94 0.89
CA GLY A 114 -7.30 4.48 1.38
C GLY A 114 -8.11 5.60 2.04
N GLY A 115 -7.45 6.48 2.81
CA GLY A 115 -8.09 7.67 3.37
C GLY A 115 -8.55 8.68 2.30
N GLY A 116 -7.74 8.87 1.25
CA GLY A 116 -8.09 9.72 0.11
C GLY A 116 -9.30 9.18 -0.67
N ILE A 117 -9.38 7.87 -0.89
CA ILE A 117 -10.55 7.22 -1.50
C ILE A 117 -11.82 7.46 -0.66
N LEU A 118 -11.72 7.33 0.66
CA LEU A 118 -12.84 7.61 1.56
C LEU A 118 -13.27 9.08 1.51
N VAL A 119 -12.33 10.01 1.56
CA VAL A 119 -12.61 11.45 1.46
C VAL A 119 -13.28 11.77 0.13
N HIS A 120 -12.76 11.23 -0.98
CA HIS A 120 -13.34 11.43 -2.30
C HIS A 120 -14.75 10.83 -2.39
N GLY A 121 -14.95 9.61 -1.92
CA GLY A 121 -16.27 8.98 -1.89
C GLY A 121 -17.27 9.76 -1.03
N LEU A 122 -16.87 10.29 0.12
CA LEU A 122 -17.73 11.15 0.94
C LEU A 122 -18.18 12.40 0.18
N HIS A 123 -17.30 13.01 -0.60
CA HIS A 123 -17.64 14.16 -1.44
C HIS A 123 -18.66 13.77 -2.53
N GLU A 124 -18.47 12.63 -3.21
CA GLU A 124 -19.44 12.12 -4.20
C GLU A 124 -20.83 11.85 -3.59
N PHE A 125 -20.89 11.46 -2.31
CA PHE A 125 -22.14 11.28 -1.57
C PHE A 125 -22.68 12.58 -0.94
N HIS A 126 -22.13 13.75 -1.27
CA HIS A 126 -22.52 15.06 -0.72
C HIS A 126 -22.33 15.20 0.80
N LEU A 127 -21.37 14.47 1.38
CA LEU A 127 -21.00 14.54 2.80
C LEU A 127 -19.72 15.36 2.98
N ASP A 128 -19.83 16.68 2.74
CA ASP A 128 -18.68 17.57 2.58
C ASP A 128 -17.98 18.01 3.87
N LEU A 129 -18.42 17.54 5.04
CA LEU A 129 -17.80 17.92 6.33
C LEU A 129 -16.32 17.52 6.40
N LEU A 130 -16.03 16.25 6.12
CA LEU A 130 -14.65 15.73 6.10
C LEU A 130 -13.86 16.23 4.88
N PRO A 131 -14.38 16.11 3.64
CA PRO A 131 -13.70 16.63 2.45
C PRO A 131 -13.35 18.11 2.56
N GLY A 132 -14.30 18.95 2.96
CA GLY A 132 -14.07 20.38 3.13
C GLY A 132 -13.09 20.69 4.27
N LEU A 133 -12.97 19.85 5.30
CA LEU A 133 -11.91 20.02 6.31
C LEU A 133 -10.53 19.72 5.72
N VAL A 134 -10.39 18.60 4.99
CA VAL A 134 -9.13 18.21 4.33
C VAL A 134 -8.69 19.29 3.35
N GLU A 135 -9.61 19.79 2.50
CA GLU A 135 -9.33 20.86 1.54
C GLU A 135 -8.91 22.16 2.21
N ARG A 136 -9.58 22.58 3.29
CA ARG A 136 -9.21 23.78 4.05
C ARG A 136 -7.83 23.68 4.67
N LEU A 137 -7.47 22.52 5.21
CA LEU A 137 -6.13 22.27 5.75
C LEU A 137 -5.07 22.31 4.64
N GLY A 138 -5.38 21.71 3.49
CA GLY A 138 -4.53 21.77 2.29
C GLY A 138 -4.28 23.20 1.84
N HIS A 139 -5.35 23.97 1.58
CA HIS A 139 -5.26 25.35 1.13
C HIS A 139 -4.57 26.27 2.13
N ALA A 140 -4.80 26.07 3.44
CA ALA A 140 -4.12 26.84 4.48
C ALA A 140 -2.60 26.57 4.48
N ALA A 141 -2.19 25.33 4.26
CA ALA A 141 -0.77 24.98 4.13
C ALA A 141 -0.15 25.50 2.83
N GLY A 142 -0.93 25.57 1.75
CA GLY A 142 -0.51 26.02 0.42
C GLY A 142 -0.25 27.52 0.27
N GLN A 143 -0.48 28.33 1.32
CA GLN A 143 -0.31 29.79 1.25
C GLN A 143 1.17 30.25 1.21
N VAL A 144 2.12 29.32 1.31
CA VAL A 144 3.55 29.64 1.28
C VAL A 144 4.01 29.92 -0.16
N PRO A 145 4.59 31.11 -0.45
CA PRO A 145 5.15 31.40 -1.76
C PRO A 145 6.24 30.39 -2.15
N LEU A 146 6.36 30.08 -3.45
CA LEU A 146 7.35 29.17 -4.04
C LEU A 146 7.17 27.67 -3.74
N VAL A 147 6.63 27.29 -2.57
CA VAL A 147 6.44 25.88 -2.16
C VAL A 147 4.99 25.50 -1.86
N GLY A 148 4.03 26.39 -2.17
CA GLY A 148 2.60 26.21 -1.91
C GLY A 148 2.03 24.88 -2.43
N ALA A 149 2.34 24.50 -3.66
CA ALA A 149 1.85 23.25 -4.24
C ALA A 149 2.35 21.99 -3.48
N VAL A 150 3.61 21.99 -3.03
CA VAL A 150 4.19 20.85 -2.29
C VAL A 150 3.60 20.78 -0.89
N THR A 151 3.46 21.93 -0.23
CA THR A 151 2.92 22.03 1.14
C THR A 151 1.42 21.70 1.18
N GLU A 152 0.66 22.13 0.18
CA GLU A 152 -0.74 21.74 0.00
C GLU A 152 -0.89 20.24 -0.24
N TRP A 153 -0.09 19.66 -1.15
CA TRP A 153 -0.11 18.23 -1.41
C TRP A 153 0.24 17.42 -0.15
N LEU A 154 1.29 17.82 0.59
CA LEU A 154 1.70 17.17 1.84
C LEU A 154 0.61 17.26 2.91
N ALA A 155 -0.03 18.42 3.06
CA ALA A 155 -1.08 18.62 4.05
C ALA A 155 -2.34 17.81 3.71
N THR A 156 -2.76 17.81 2.45
CA THR A 156 -3.88 16.99 1.96
C THR A 156 -3.57 15.49 2.12
N ALA A 157 -2.34 15.07 1.83
CA ALA A 157 -1.90 13.69 2.01
C ALA A 157 -1.91 13.26 3.48
N ALA A 158 -1.35 14.07 4.37
CA ALA A 158 -1.33 13.81 5.80
C ALA A 158 -2.74 13.78 6.40
N ALA A 159 -3.60 14.75 6.03
CA ALA A 159 -4.98 14.79 6.50
C ALA A 159 -5.76 13.55 6.03
N SER A 160 -5.58 13.15 4.77
CA SER A 160 -6.18 11.92 4.22
C SER A 160 -5.67 10.68 4.96
N ALA A 161 -4.36 10.59 5.25
CA ALA A 161 -3.79 9.49 6.04
C ALA A 161 -4.38 9.41 7.45
N VAL A 162 -4.64 10.55 8.10
CA VAL A 162 -5.33 10.60 9.40
C VAL A 162 -6.77 10.08 9.30
N VAL A 163 -7.50 10.44 8.25
CA VAL A 163 -8.85 9.91 8.00
C VAL A 163 -8.83 8.40 7.79
N GLY A 164 -7.89 7.91 6.98
CA GLY A 164 -7.68 6.48 6.74
C GLY A 164 -7.35 5.73 8.04
N LEU A 165 -6.45 6.28 8.84
CA LEU A 165 -6.08 5.72 10.15
C LEU A 165 -7.26 5.70 11.13
N ALA A 166 -8.01 6.79 11.23
CA ALA A 166 -9.17 6.89 12.12
C ALA A 166 -10.25 5.87 11.71
N THR A 167 -10.56 5.78 10.42
CA THR A 167 -11.53 4.81 9.90
C THR A 167 -11.07 3.39 10.13
N GLY A 168 -9.80 3.08 9.82
CA GLY A 168 -9.20 1.77 10.09
C GLY A 168 -9.26 1.40 11.57
N ALA A 169 -8.94 2.33 12.46
CA ALA A 169 -9.01 2.12 13.91
C ALA A 169 -10.44 1.84 14.39
N ILE A 170 -11.43 2.58 13.87
CA ILE A 170 -12.86 2.35 14.16
C ILE A 170 -13.28 0.95 13.71
N ILE A 171 -12.95 0.55 12.47
CA ILE A 171 -13.28 -0.78 11.95
C ILE A 171 -12.65 -1.85 12.82
N VAL A 172 -11.37 -1.72 13.16
CA VAL A 172 -10.66 -2.68 14.02
C VAL A 172 -11.30 -2.75 15.40
N ALA A 173 -11.65 -1.62 16.01
CA ALA A 173 -12.31 -1.59 17.31
C ALA A 173 -13.67 -2.32 17.26
N ILE A 174 -14.50 -2.05 16.24
CA ILE A 174 -15.78 -2.74 16.04
C ILE A 174 -15.57 -4.25 15.89
N LEU A 175 -14.60 -4.67 15.06
CA LEU A 175 -14.31 -6.08 14.84
C LEU A 175 -13.82 -6.81 16.10
N HIS A 176 -13.18 -6.10 17.04
CA HIS A 176 -12.79 -6.66 18.34
C HIS A 176 -13.97 -6.76 19.32
N LEU A 177 -14.97 -5.88 19.20
CA LEU A 177 -16.18 -5.91 20.02
C LEU A 177 -17.19 -6.99 19.59
N ILE A 178 -17.11 -7.48 18.35
CA ILE A 178 -17.96 -8.56 17.84
C ILE A 178 -17.43 -9.92 18.36
N PRO A 179 -18.21 -10.68 19.16
CA PRO A 179 -17.78 -11.98 19.65
C PRO A 179 -17.53 -12.92 18.47
N ARG A 180 -16.28 -13.38 18.31
CA ARG A 180 -15.97 -14.44 17.33
C ARG A 180 -16.66 -15.73 17.77
N ARG A 181 -17.72 -16.11 17.06
CA ARG A 181 -18.34 -17.42 17.18
C ARG A 181 -17.27 -18.45 16.79
N LYS A 182 -16.70 -19.16 17.78
CA LYS A 182 -15.75 -20.25 17.52
C LYS A 182 -16.45 -21.21 16.56
N ARG A 183 -15.94 -21.34 15.33
CA ARG A 183 -16.31 -22.47 14.47
C ARG A 183 -15.88 -23.72 15.24
N ALA A 184 -16.86 -24.50 15.70
CA ALA A 184 -16.59 -25.81 16.25
C ALA A 184 -15.83 -26.59 15.17
N ALA A 185 -14.63 -27.05 15.53
CA ALA A 185 -13.87 -27.96 14.69
C ALA A 185 -14.69 -29.24 14.54
N HIS A 186 -15.04 -29.59 13.31
CA HIS A 186 -15.44 -30.93 12.90
C HIS A 186 -14.35 -31.46 11.99
#